data_AF-A0A957UUN5-F1
#
_entry.id   AF-A0A957UUN5-F1
#
_cell.length_a   1.000
_cell.length_b   1.000
_cell.length_c   1.000
_cell.angle_alpha   90.00
_cell.angle_beta   90.00
_cell.angle_gamma   90.00
#
_symmetry.space_group_name_H-M   'P 1'
#
loop_
_entity.id
_entity.type
_entity.pdbx_description
1 polymer ?
#
loop_
_entity_poly.entity_id
_entity_poly.type
_entity_poly.pdbx_seq_one_letter_code
_entity_poly.pdbx_strand_id
1 'polypeptide(L)'
;RIWLDGKLAAAGIQVQVAAEFDNMESIKRSVAKGVGITILPEYAVHSELEIGMLHALPIEGKPMQRTLKLVWNDESYFSPVTRTFLRFLESYLPRLAELRL
;
A
#
# COMPACT_ATOMS: atom_id res chain seq x y z
N ARG A 1 6.84 3.40 6.92
CA ARG A 1 7.07 4.47 7.91
C ARG A 1 7.51 5.78 7.26
N ILE A 2 8.75 5.92 6.76
CA ILE A 2 9.32 7.20 6.23
C ILE A 2 8.36 8.03 5.36
N TRP A 3 7.73 7.43 4.34
CA TRP A 3 6.80 8.16 3.46
C TRP A 3 5.57 8.69 4.20
N LEU A 4 4.99 7.91 5.11
CA LEU A 4 3.78 8.28 5.85
C LEU A 4 4.11 9.37 6.88
N ASP A 5 5.17 9.18 7.65
CA ASP A 5 5.63 10.13 8.66
C ASP A 5 5.94 11.50 8.02
N GLY A 6 6.58 11.50 6.84
CA GLY A 6 6.84 12.73 6.09
C GLY A 6 5.57 13.42 5.59
N LYS A 7 4.53 12.66 5.20
CA LYS A 7 3.23 13.22 4.79
C LYS A 7 2.48 13.83 5.97
N LEU A 8 2.48 13.16 7.13
CA LEU A 8 1.84 13.66 8.34
C LEU A 8 2.56 14.90 8.88
N ALA A 9 3.89 14.90 8.90
CA ALA A 9 4.69 16.05 9.30
C ALA A 9 4.47 17.26 8.37
N ALA A 10 4.40 17.05 7.06
CA ALA A 10 4.09 18.12 6.10
C ALA A 10 2.68 18.70 6.27
N ALA A 11 1.76 17.94 6.86
CA ALA A 11 0.42 18.40 7.25
C ALA A 11 0.37 19.02 8.66
N GLY A 12 1.51 19.13 9.36
CA GLY A 12 1.57 19.65 10.73
C GLY A 12 1.03 18.70 11.80
N ILE A 13 0.85 17.41 11.47
CA ILE A 13 0.28 16.41 12.37
C ILE A 13 1.40 15.76 13.19
N GLN A 14 1.33 15.87 14.51
CA GLN A 14 2.16 15.09 15.43
C GLN A 14 1.41 13.83 15.86
N VAL A 15 2.02 12.66 15.60
CA VAL A 15 1.42 11.36 15.89
C VAL A 15 1.94 10.84 17.22
N GLN A 16 1.03 10.39 18.09
CA GLN A 16 1.40 9.62 19.28
C GLN A 16 1.34 8.12 18.94
N VAL A 17 2.48 7.46 18.96
CA VAL A 17 2.58 6.03 18.62
C VAL A 17 2.07 5.20 19.79
N ALA A 18 0.87 4.64 19.66
CA ALA A 18 0.27 3.76 20.67
C ALA A 18 0.92 2.37 20.72
N ALA A 19 1.31 1.83 19.56
CA ALA A 19 1.97 0.53 19.43
C ALA A 19 2.71 0.43 18.08
N GLU A 20 3.69 -0.47 18.00
CA GLU A 20 4.45 -0.77 16.79
C GLU A 20 4.48 -2.27 16.53
N PHE A 21 4.29 -2.67 15.28
CA PHE A 21 4.24 -4.05 14.84
C PHE A 21 5.00 -4.22 13.52
N ASP A 22 5.57 -5.40 13.31
CA ASP A 22 6.35 -5.77 12.13
C ASP A 22 5.49 -6.38 11.00
N ASN A 23 4.23 -6.70 11.28
CA ASN A 23 3.32 -7.33 10.34
C ASN A 23 1.93 -6.68 10.36
N MET A 24 1.30 -6.69 9.18
CA MET A 24 0.03 -6.00 8.94
C MET A 24 -1.15 -6.63 9.67
N GLU A 25 -1.14 -7.95 9.86
CA GLU A 25 -2.23 -8.67 10.54
C GLU A 25 -2.31 -8.30 12.03
N SER A 26 -1.16 -8.18 12.71
CA SER A 26 -1.08 -7.68 14.08
C SER A 26 -1.61 -6.25 14.20
N ILE A 27 -1.32 -5.38 13.22
CA ILE A 27 -1.87 -4.01 13.19
C ILE A 27 -3.40 -4.06 13.12
N LYS A 28 -3.97 -4.80 12.16
CA LYS A 28 -5.43 -4.94 12.01
C LYS A 28 -6.09 -5.45 13.28
N ARG A 29 -5.54 -6.48 13.90
CA ARG A 29 -6.05 -7.04 15.17
C ARG A 29 -5.95 -6.07 16.34
N SER A 30 -4.87 -5.29 16.42
CA SER A 30 -4.69 -4.28 17.46
C SER A 30 -5.74 -3.17 17.34
N VAL A 31 -5.99 -2.68 16.12
CA VAL A 31 -7.03 -1.68 15.84
C VAL A 31 -8.43 -2.24 16.13
N ALA A 32 -8.74 -3.46 15.70
CA ALA A 32 -10.01 -4.11 15.99
C ALA A 32 -10.29 -4.29 17.50
N LYS A 33 -9.22 -4.36 18.32
CA LYS A 33 -9.32 -4.40 19.78
C LYS A 33 -9.38 -3.02 20.45
N GLY A 34 -9.41 -1.94 19.68
CA GLY A 34 -9.54 -0.58 20.19
C GLY A 34 -8.24 0.03 20.72
N VAL A 35 -7.07 -0.51 20.35
CA VAL A 35 -5.77 0.05 20.80
C VAL A 35 -5.49 1.44 20.18
N GLY A 36 -6.08 1.74 19.02
CA GLY A 36 -5.92 3.03 18.35
C GLY A 36 -6.42 2.99 16.90
N ILE A 37 -5.96 3.95 16.10
CA ILE A 37 -6.23 4.03 14.66
C ILE A 37 -4.96 3.80 13.85
N THR A 38 -5.11 3.43 12.59
CA THR A 38 -3.98 3.21 11.67
C THR A 38 -4.31 3.69 10.26
N ILE A 39 -3.28 3.82 9.43
CA ILE A 39 -3.41 4.11 7.99
C ILE A 39 -2.83 2.92 7.24
N LEU A 40 -3.69 2.22 6.50
CA LEU A 40 -3.34 1.07 5.68
C LEU A 40 -3.86 1.26 4.24
N PRO A 41 -3.26 0.60 3.24
CA PRO A 41 -3.83 0.55 1.91
C PRO A 41 -5.23 -0.09 1.94
N GLU A 42 -6.16 0.46 1.17
CA GLU A 42 -7.56 0.00 1.13
C GLU A 42 -7.69 -1.49 0.80
N TYR A 43 -6.92 -1.97 -0.18
CA TYR A 43 -6.93 -3.38 -0.58
C TYR A 43 -6.52 -4.34 0.55
N ALA A 44 -5.81 -3.85 1.57
CA ALA A 44 -5.31 -4.67 2.66
C ALA A 44 -6.32 -4.89 3.79
N VAL A 45 -7.40 -4.09 3.81
CA VAL A 45 -8.44 -4.11 4.83
C VAL A 45 -9.82 -4.47 4.28
N HIS A 46 -9.92 -4.81 2.98
CA HIS A 46 -11.19 -5.02 2.29
C HIS A 46 -12.09 -6.04 3.01
N SER A 47 -11.55 -7.21 3.32
CA SER A 47 -12.31 -8.26 4.02
C SER A 47 -12.75 -7.84 5.42
N GLU A 48 -11.93 -7.08 6.15
CA GLU A 48 -12.28 -6.58 7.48
C GLU A 48 -13.37 -5.52 7.45
N LEU A 49 -13.41 -4.70 6.40
CA LEU A 49 -14.48 -3.73 6.17
C LEU A 49 -15.79 -4.45 5.82
N GLU A 50 -15.74 -5.47 4.96
CA GLU A 50 -16.92 -6.26 4.55
C GLU A 50 -17.62 -6.93 5.74
N ILE A 51 -16.85 -7.49 6.68
CA ILE A 51 -17.40 -8.17 7.86
C ILE A 51 -17.67 -7.22 9.04
N GLY A 52 -17.42 -5.92 8.88
CA GLY A 52 -17.61 -4.91 9.93
C GLY A 52 -16.61 -5.01 11.10
N MET A 53 -15.48 -5.69 10.92
CA MET A 53 -14.43 -5.80 11.93
C MET A 53 -13.63 -4.49 12.05
N LEU A 54 -13.45 -3.77 10.95
CA LEU A 54 -12.82 -2.46 10.90
C LEU A 54 -13.77 -1.43 10.30
N HIS A 55 -13.55 -0.16 10.63
CA HIS A 55 -14.27 0.96 10.06
C HIS A 55 -13.30 1.91 9.36
N ALA A 56 -13.59 2.25 8.10
CA ALA A 56 -12.80 3.20 7.33
C ALA A 56 -13.16 4.63 7.74
N LEU A 57 -12.15 5.43 8.09
CA LEU A 57 -12.32 6.85 8.40
C LEU A 57 -12.02 7.69 7.15
N PRO A 58 -12.91 8.62 6.75
CA PRO A 58 -12.62 9.53 5.66
C PRO A 58 -11.48 10.47 6.07
N ILE A 59 -10.51 10.65 5.16
CA ILE A 59 -9.40 11.59 5.35
C ILE A 59 -9.64 12.77 4.42
N GLU A 60 -9.78 13.96 4.99
CA GLU A 60 -9.93 15.20 4.23
C GLU A 60 -8.61 15.65 3.59
N GLY A 61 -8.71 16.40 2.49
CA GLY A 61 -7.57 16.96 1.78
C GLY A 61 -7.09 16.10 0.61
N LYS A 62 -5.77 16.10 0.37
CA LYS A 62 -5.20 15.40 -0.81
C LYS A 62 -5.15 13.89 -0.58
N PRO A 63 -5.52 13.08 -1.59
CA PRO A 63 -5.45 11.64 -1.48
C PRO A 63 -4.00 11.19 -1.26
N MET A 64 -3.82 10.31 -0.28
CA MET A 64 -2.54 9.68 0.04
C MET A 64 -2.24 8.56 -0.97
N GLN A 65 -1.77 8.95 -2.16
CA GLN A 65 -1.47 8.00 -3.23
C GLN A 65 -0.03 7.49 -3.15
N ARG A 66 0.11 6.17 -3.26
CA ARG A 66 1.40 5.50 -3.36
C ARG A 66 1.47 4.73 -4.68
N THR A 67 2.44 5.07 -5.50
CA THR A 67 2.67 4.37 -6.78
C THR A 67 3.43 3.08 -6.53
N LEU A 68 2.86 1.96 -6.96
CA LEU A 68 3.57 0.69 -7.09
C LEU A 68 4.52 0.78 -8.29
N LYS A 69 5.76 0.32 -8.11
CA LYS A 69 6.78 0.35 -9.14
C LYS A 69 7.26 -1.07 -9.41
N LEU A 70 7.39 -1.39 -10.69
CA LEU A 70 8.17 -2.55 -11.13
C LEU A 70 9.61 -2.08 -11.32
N VAL A 71 10.55 -2.87 -10.82
CA VAL A 71 11.97 -2.53 -10.83
C VAL A 71 12.73 -3.78 -11.26
N TRP A 72 13.65 -3.60 -12.18
CA TRP A 72 14.59 -4.63 -12.64
C TRP A 72 15.92 -3.95 -12.96
N ASN A 73 16.98 -4.75 -13.05
CA ASN A 73 18.25 -4.28 -13.60
C ASN A 73 18.12 -4.31 -15.13
N ASP A 74 18.55 -3.24 -15.81
CA ASP A 74 18.51 -3.11 -17.27
C ASP A 74 19.32 -4.20 -17.98
N GLU A 75 20.34 -4.74 -17.32
CA GLU A 75 21.15 -5.87 -17.82
C GLU A 75 20.48 -7.25 -17.58
N SER A 76 19.31 -7.30 -16.94
CA SER A 76 18.66 -8.56 -16.61
C SER A 76 18.05 -9.24 -17.84
N TYR A 77 18.45 -10.48 -18.09
CA TYR A 77 17.74 -11.32 -19.05
C TYR A 77 16.35 -11.71 -18.52
N PHE A 78 15.30 -11.28 -19.21
CA PHE A 78 13.95 -11.78 -18.92
C PHE A 78 13.72 -13.16 -19.49
N SER A 79 13.55 -14.13 -18.59
CA SER A 79 13.11 -15.47 -18.92
C SER A 79 11.75 -15.46 -19.66
N PRO A 80 11.42 -16.52 -20.41
CA PRO A 80 10.11 -16.63 -21.06
C PRO A 80 8.93 -16.49 -20.08
N VAL A 81 9.10 -16.98 -18.84
CA VAL A 81 8.10 -16.85 -17.77
C VAL A 81 7.96 -15.39 -17.34
N THR A 82 9.07 -14.69 -17.11
CA THR A 82 9.07 -13.26 -16.76
C THR A 82 8.40 -12.42 -17.85
N ARG A 83 8.73 -12.66 -19.13
CA ARG A 83 8.09 -11.95 -20.25
C ARG A 83 6.59 -12.21 -20.32
N THR A 84 6.18 -13.45 -20.07
CA THR A 84 4.76 -13.81 -20.03
C THR A 84 4.04 -13.12 -18.88
N PHE A 85 4.66 -13.04 -17.70
CA PHE A 85 4.13 -12.31 -16.57
C PHE A 85 4.04 -10.80 -16.84
N LEU A 86 5.06 -10.19 -17.45
CA LEU A 86 5.04 -8.78 -17.84
C LEU A 86 3.92 -8.48 -18.84
N ARG A 87 3.73 -9.34 -19.86
CA ARG A 87 2.60 -9.23 -20.79
C ARG A 87 1.24 -9.36 -20.10
N PHE A 88 1.11 -10.27 -19.14
CA PHE A 88 -0.12 -10.37 -18.34
C PHE A 88 -0.39 -9.06 -17.59
N LEU A 89 0.64 -8.46 -17.00
CA LEU A 89 0.53 -7.20 -16.27
C LEU A 89 0.19 -6.00 -17.16
N GLU A 90 0.46 -6.01 -18.48
CA GLU A 90 0.07 -4.91 -19.39
C GLU A 90 -1.43 -4.59 -19.33
N SER A 91 -2.28 -5.59 -19.08
CA SER A 91 -3.73 -5.41 -18.94
C SER A 91 -4.13 -4.61 -17.68
N TYR A 92 -3.28 -4.62 -16.65
CA TYR A 92 -3.47 -3.90 -15.38
C TYR A 92 -2.63 -2.63 -15.30
N LEU A 93 -1.52 -2.57 -16.04
CA LEU A 93 -0.53 -1.50 -16.06
C LEU A 93 -0.22 -1.13 -17.53
N PRO A 94 -1.09 -0.36 -18.21
CA PRO A 94 -0.95 -0.09 -19.66
C PRO A 94 0.38 0.52 -20.06
N ARG A 95 1.03 1.26 -19.14
CA ARG A 95 2.35 1.87 -19.34
C ARG A 95 3.47 0.85 -19.57
N LEU A 96 3.27 -0.42 -19.24
CA LEU A 96 4.22 -1.49 -19.57
C LEU A 96 4.34 -1.72 -21.08
N ALA A 97 3.27 -1.52 -21.85
CA ALA A 97 3.30 -1.70 -23.30
C ALA A 97 4.23 -0.69 -23.99
N GLU A 98 4.48 0.47 -23.38
CA GLU A 98 5.38 1.50 -23.88
C GLU A 98 6.87 1.10 -23.74
N LEU A 99 7.19 0.18 -22.84
CA LEU A 99 8.56 -0.14 -22.46
C LEU A 99 9.26 -1.13 -23.41
N ARG A 100 8.57 -1.64 -24.44
CA ARG A 100 9.11 -2.58 -25.47
C ARG A 100 9.94 -3.72 -24.85
N LEU A 101 9.44 -4.32 -23.76
CA LEU A 101 10.14 -5.33 -22.96
C LEU A 101 10.22 -6.71 -23.61
#